data_AF-A0A931VMW0-F1
#
_entry.id   AF-A0A931VMW0-F1
#
_cell.length_a   1.000
_cell.length_b   1.000
_cell.length_c   1.000
_cell.angle_alpha   90.00
_cell.angle_beta   90.00
_cell.angle_gamma   90.00
#
_symmetry.space_group_name_H-M   'P 1'
#
loop_
_entity.id
_entity.type
_entity.pdbx_description
1 polymer ?
#
loop_
_entity_poly.entity_id
_entity_poly.type
_entity_poly.pdbx_seq_one_letter_code
_entity_poly.pdbx_strand_id
1 'polypeptide(L)'
;MKTFLTRTVNMVGSKYGEDALVEQPTMSLLAELGWDTLSGFDEHPSSGGPIGRGSFTEAILEERLRRSMRVVNSGCSDSAIDRAVEALARDLSDFGFNRKVSV
;
A
#
# COMPACT_ATOMS: atom_id res chain seq x y z
N MET A 1 28.61 11.13 10.96
CA MET A 1 28.33 11.99 12.13
C MET A 1 27.46 13.15 11.68
N LYS A 2 26.28 13.31 12.33
CA LYS A 2 25.47 14.54 12.46
C LYS A 2 24.81 15.05 11.16
N THR A 3 23.51 15.25 11.02
CA THR A 3 22.37 15.31 11.96
C THR A 3 21.12 15.23 11.09
N PHE A 4 20.30 14.18 11.21
CA PHE A 4 18.92 14.27 10.73
C PHE A 4 18.19 15.12 11.76
N LEU A 5 17.87 16.35 11.37
CA LEU A 5 16.98 17.22 12.13
C LEU A 5 15.63 16.53 12.19
N THR A 6 15.39 15.78 13.26
CA THR A 6 14.07 15.28 13.62
C THR A 6 13.19 16.52 13.77
N ARG A 7 12.43 16.80 12.71
CA ARG A 7 11.35 17.77 12.70
C ARG A 7 10.53 17.49 13.95
N THR A 8 10.49 18.46 14.86
CA THR A 8 9.68 18.41 16.06
C THR A 8 8.22 18.31 15.63
N VAL A 9 7.69 17.10 15.49
CA VAL A 9 6.26 16.91 15.33
C VAL A 9 5.69 17.00 16.73
N ASN A 10 5.20 18.19 17.05
CA ASN A 10 4.32 18.41 18.17
C ASN A 10 3.00 17.69 17.87
N MET A 11 2.92 16.40 18.18
CA MET A 11 1.66 15.69 18.37
C MET A 11 1.71 15.06 19.74
N VAL A 12 1.17 15.74 20.73
CA VAL A 12 0.69 15.03 21.93
C VAL A 12 -0.62 14.37 21.53
N GLY A 13 -0.53 13.35 20.69
CA GLY A 13 -1.54 12.31 20.66
C GLY A 13 -1.66 11.75 22.07
N SER A 14 -2.87 11.34 22.47
CA SER A 14 -3.05 10.66 23.75
C SER A 14 -1.99 9.59 23.90
N LYS A 15 -1.30 9.52 25.05
CA LYS A 15 -0.37 8.42 25.36
C LYS A 15 -1.00 7.04 25.19
N TYR A 16 -2.33 6.99 25.12
CA TYR A 16 -3.13 5.80 24.94
C TYR A 16 -3.96 5.81 23.63
N GLY A 17 -3.55 6.57 22.61
CA GLY A 17 -4.20 6.61 21.30
C GLY A 17 -3.71 5.51 20.34
N GLU A 18 -4.47 5.23 19.28
CA GLU A 18 -4.14 4.21 18.27
C GLU A 18 -2.79 4.49 17.58
N ASP A 19 -2.47 5.74 17.29
CA ASP A 19 -1.15 6.13 16.73
C ASP A 19 0.00 5.66 17.64
N ALA A 20 -0.09 5.98 18.94
CA ALA A 20 0.97 5.67 19.91
C ALA A 20 1.04 4.18 20.29
N LEU A 21 -0.11 3.50 20.42
CA LEU A 21 -0.17 2.12 20.91
C LEU A 21 -0.18 1.06 19.81
N VAL A 22 -0.54 1.43 18.57
CA VAL A 22 -0.73 0.46 17.47
C VAL A 22 0.05 0.86 16.23
N GLU A 23 -0.13 2.07 15.68
CA GLU A 23 0.47 2.47 14.40
C GLU A 23 2.00 2.54 14.47
N GLN A 24 2.55 3.36 15.37
CA GLN A 24 4.01 3.53 15.50
C GLN A 24 4.73 2.22 15.89
N PRO A 25 4.22 1.41 16.84
CA PRO A 25 4.81 0.09 17.13
C PRO A 25 4.79 -0.85 15.93
N THR A 26 3.68 -0.88 15.17
CA THR A 26 3.56 -1.73 13.97
C THR A 26 4.52 -1.29 12.88
N MET A 27 4.65 0.03 12.65
CA MET A 27 5.62 0.57 11.69
C MET A 27 7.06 0.21 12.07
N SER A 28 7.41 0.30 13.35
CA SER A 28 8.73 -0.10 13.84
C SER A 28 9.02 -1.57 13.58
N LEU A 29 8.06 -2.46 13.87
CA LEU A 29 8.19 -3.89 13.63
C LEU A 29 8.34 -4.21 12.12
N LEU A 30 7.55 -3.56 11.27
CA LEU A 30 7.65 -3.74 9.83
C LEU A 30 9.01 -3.28 9.28
N ALA A 31 9.53 -2.16 9.78
CA ALA A 31 10.86 -1.67 9.42
C ALA A 31 11.97 -2.67 9.83
N GLU A 32 11.88 -3.28 11.01
CA GLU A 32 12.81 -4.34 11.43
C GLU A 32 12.77 -5.57 10.53
N LEU A 33 11.61 -5.88 9.96
CA LEU A 33 11.42 -6.95 8.99
C LEU A 33 11.83 -6.55 7.55
N GLY A 34 12.31 -5.33 7.35
CA GLY A 34 12.75 -4.82 6.05
C GLY A 34 11.62 -4.35 5.13
N TRP A 35 10.44 -4.05 5.68
CA TRP A 35 9.32 -3.52 4.91
C TRP A 35 9.37 -2.00 4.85
N ASP A 36 9.11 -1.46 3.66
CA ASP A 36 8.86 -0.03 3.47
C ASP A 36 7.43 0.33 3.89
N THR A 37 7.29 1.37 4.72
CA THR A 37 5.99 1.89 5.15
C THR A 37 5.62 3.15 4.40
N LEU A 38 4.32 3.30 4.06
CA LEU A 38 3.77 4.50 3.45
C LEU A 38 2.56 4.96 4.27
N SER A 39 2.50 6.26 4.60
CA SER A 39 1.32 6.82 5.26
C SER A 39 0.18 6.99 4.25
N GLY A 40 -0.98 6.43 4.56
CA GLY A 40 -2.22 6.61 3.80
C GLY A 40 -3.15 7.67 4.38
N PHE A 41 -2.72 8.44 5.38
CA PHE A 41 -3.59 9.40 6.06
C PHE A 41 -4.17 10.46 5.11
N ASP A 42 -3.32 10.96 4.21
CA ASP A 42 -3.70 11.92 3.16
C ASP A 42 -3.97 11.23 1.80
N GLU A 43 -4.25 9.92 1.82
CA GLU A 43 -4.58 9.18 0.59
C GLU A 43 -5.84 9.76 -0.04
N HIS A 44 -5.77 10.01 -1.35
CA HIS A 44 -6.92 10.32 -2.18
C HIS A 44 -6.80 9.55 -3.50
N PRO A 45 -7.91 9.02 -4.05
CA PRO A 45 -7.87 8.25 -5.26
C PRO A 45 -7.68 9.19 -6.45
N SER A 46 -6.57 9.05 -7.13
CA SER A 46 -6.24 9.82 -8.32
C SER A 46 -5.25 9.04 -9.17
N SER A 47 -5.28 9.28 -10.49
CA SER A 47 -4.27 8.73 -11.39
C SER A 47 -2.90 9.29 -10.99
N GLY A 48 -2.07 8.46 -10.35
CA GLY A 48 -0.78 8.88 -9.78
C GLY A 48 -0.83 9.41 -8.35
N GLY A 49 -1.93 9.20 -7.61
CA GLY A 49 -2.04 9.55 -6.20
C GLY A 49 -0.97 8.84 -5.33
N PRO A 50 -0.80 9.26 -4.06
CA PRO A 50 0.33 8.84 -3.21
C PRO A 50 0.48 7.33 -3.07
N ILE A 51 -0.63 6.58 -3.10
CA ILE A 51 -0.65 5.10 -3.03
C ILE A 51 -0.90 4.45 -4.40
N GLY A 52 -1.47 5.21 -5.36
CA GLY A 52 -1.70 4.77 -6.74
C GLY A 52 -3.05 4.12 -7.02
N ARG A 53 -4.06 4.32 -6.16
CA ARG A 53 -5.46 3.91 -6.44
C ARG A 53 -6.20 4.92 -7.29
N GLY A 54 -6.99 4.42 -8.24
CA GLY A 54 -8.00 5.21 -8.97
C GLY A 54 -9.31 5.37 -8.19
N SER A 55 -9.59 4.44 -7.26
CA SER A 55 -10.76 4.46 -6.36
C SER A 55 -10.44 3.79 -5.03
N PHE A 56 -11.05 4.25 -3.92
CA PHE A 56 -10.96 3.56 -2.63
C PHE A 56 -11.60 2.16 -2.65
N THR A 57 -12.44 1.87 -3.64
CA THR A 57 -13.03 0.53 -3.83
C THR A 57 -12.03 -0.46 -4.40
N GLU A 58 -10.89 -0.01 -4.93
CA GLU A 58 -9.91 -0.90 -5.55
C GLU A 58 -9.22 -1.77 -4.49
N ALA A 59 -9.47 -3.07 -4.64
CA ALA A 59 -8.84 -4.13 -3.86
C ALA A 59 -7.33 -4.22 -4.07
N ILE A 60 -6.91 -3.93 -5.30
CA ILE A 60 -5.58 -4.26 -5.81
C ILE A 60 -4.95 -2.99 -6.34
N LEU A 61 -3.70 -2.77 -5.94
CA LEU A 61 -2.84 -1.73 -6.50
C LEU A 61 -2.17 -2.28 -7.77
N GLU A 62 -2.89 -2.28 -8.88
CA GLU A 62 -2.46 -2.97 -10.12
C GLU A 62 -1.05 -2.57 -10.57
N GLU A 63 -0.71 -1.28 -10.51
CA GLU A 63 0.62 -0.81 -10.90
C GLU A 63 1.73 -1.34 -10.00
N ARG A 64 1.49 -1.42 -8.68
CA ARG A 64 2.46 -2.00 -7.73
C ARG A 64 2.57 -3.50 -7.93
N LEU A 65 1.45 -4.18 -8.13
CA LEU A 65 1.42 -5.61 -8.42
C LEU A 65 2.22 -5.91 -9.69
N ARG A 66 1.95 -5.20 -10.79
CA ARG A 66 2.65 -5.37 -12.07
C ARG A 66 4.16 -5.13 -11.92
N ARG A 67 4.58 -4.08 -11.19
CA ARG A 67 5.99 -3.83 -10.88
C ARG A 67 6.61 -5.00 -10.11
N SER A 68 5.96 -5.47 -9.04
CA SER A 68 6.46 -6.59 -8.24
C SER A 68 6.53 -7.89 -9.04
N MET A 69 5.54 -8.19 -9.89
CA MET A 69 5.54 -9.39 -10.71
C MET A 69 6.67 -9.38 -11.73
N ARG A 70 7.03 -8.23 -12.32
CA ARG A 70 8.21 -8.11 -13.18
C ARG A 70 9.52 -8.37 -12.43
N VAL A 71 9.63 -7.91 -11.18
CA VAL A 71 10.82 -8.15 -10.35
C VAL A 71 10.97 -9.64 -10.05
N VAL A 72 9.89 -10.31 -9.66
CA VAL A 72 9.92 -11.73 -9.30
C VAL A 72 10.07 -12.63 -10.54
N ASN A 73 9.56 -12.21 -11.70
CA ASN A 73 9.52 -12.99 -12.93
C ASN A 73 10.33 -12.32 -14.07
N SER A 74 11.60 -12.01 -13.83
CA SER A 74 12.44 -11.24 -14.77
C SER A 74 12.70 -11.90 -16.13
N GLY A 75 12.30 -13.16 -16.32
CA GLY A 75 12.39 -13.88 -17.59
C GLY A 75 11.08 -13.98 -18.38
N CYS A 76 9.98 -13.46 -17.85
CA CYS A 76 8.68 -13.50 -18.51
C CYS A 76 8.46 -12.28 -19.42
N SER A 77 7.65 -12.45 -20.48
CA SER A 77 7.23 -11.32 -21.30
C SER A 77 6.23 -10.44 -20.55
N ASP A 78 6.20 -9.14 -20.87
CA ASP A 78 5.22 -8.22 -20.29
C ASP A 78 3.77 -8.70 -20.53
N SER A 79 3.50 -9.29 -21.69
CA SER A 79 2.19 -9.88 -22.01
C SER A 79 1.79 -11.04 -21.09
N ALA A 80 2.76 -11.83 -20.60
CA ALA A 80 2.50 -12.90 -19.64
C ALA A 80 2.22 -12.33 -18.25
N ILE A 81 2.96 -11.28 -17.86
CA ILE A 81 2.71 -10.55 -16.61
C ILE A 81 1.33 -9.92 -16.61
N ASP A 82 0.95 -9.24 -17.69
CA ASP A 82 -0.36 -8.58 -17.80
C ASP A 82 -1.52 -9.58 -17.69
N ARG A 83 -1.40 -10.74 -18.34
CA ARG A 83 -2.41 -11.80 -18.19
C ARG A 83 -2.50 -12.34 -16.77
N ALA A 84 -1.37 -12.49 -16.08
CA ALA A 84 -1.37 -12.98 -14.70
C ALA A 84 -1.99 -11.95 -13.75
N VAL A 85 -1.70 -10.65 -13.94
CA VAL A 85 -2.35 -9.56 -13.21
C VAL A 85 -3.86 -9.56 -13.44
N GLU A 86 -4.32 -9.69 -14.69
CA GLU A 86 -5.74 -9.73 -15.01
C GLU A 86 -6.44 -10.93 -14.36
N ALA A 87 -5.82 -12.11 -14.40
CA ALA A 87 -6.35 -13.31 -13.78
C ALA A 87 -6.49 -13.15 -12.26
N LEU A 88 -5.48 -12.59 -11.59
CA LEU A 88 -5.51 -12.34 -10.15
C LEU A 88 -6.55 -11.27 -9.77
N ALA A 89 -6.69 -10.22 -10.58
CA ALA A 89 -7.66 -9.16 -10.36
C ALA A 89 -9.12 -9.65 -10.48
N ARG A 90 -9.36 -10.57 -11.41
CA ARG A 90 -10.66 -11.22 -11.60
C ARG A 90 -11.01 -12.13 -10.41
N ASP A 91 -10.09 -13.01 -10.01
CA ASP A 91 -10.31 -13.96 -8.91
C ASP A 91 -10.64 -13.26 -7.58
N LEU A 92 -9.92 -12.18 -7.27
CA LEU A 92 -10.15 -11.38 -6.06
C LEU A 92 -11.45 -10.56 -6.11
N SER A 93 -11.91 -10.21 -7.31
CA SER A 93 -13.21 -9.58 -7.51
C SER A 93 -14.35 -10.59 -7.26
N ASP A 94 -14.18 -11.83 -7.72
CA ASP A 94 -15.13 -12.92 -7.54
C ASP A 94 -15.19 -13.42 -6.09
N PHE A 95 -14.07 -13.36 -5.35
CA PHE A 95 -14.02 -13.64 -3.90
C PHE A 95 -14.77 -12.59 -3.05
N GLY A 96 -15.29 -11.52 -3.67
CA GLY A 96 -16.15 -10.54 -3.03
C GLY A 96 -15.41 -9.37 -2.38
N PHE A 97 -14.09 -9.22 -2.59
CA PHE A 97 -13.33 -8.07 -2.11
C PHE A 97 -13.74 -6.77 -2.83
N ASN A 98 -14.25 -6.87 -4.06
CA ASN A 98 -14.54 -5.74 -4.94
C ASN A 98 -16.04 -5.59 -5.28
N ARG A 99 -16.95 -6.20 -4.50
CA ARG A 99 -18.38 -5.92 -4.66
C ARG A 99 -18.60 -4.46 -4.28
N LYS A 100 -18.83 -3.60 -5.29
CA LYS A 100 -19.36 -2.24 -5.10
C LYS A 100 -20.54 -2.34 -4.15
N VAL A 101 -20.34 -1.93 -2.90
CA VAL A 101 -21.45 -1.67 -1.99
C VAL A 101 -22.07 -0.38 -2.51
N SER A 102 -23.04 -0.52 -3.40
CA SER A 102 -23.96 0.58 -3.71
C SER A 102 -24.78 0.82 -2.44
N VAL A 103 -24.41 1.87 -1.71
CA VAL A 103 -25.27 2.50 -0.71
C VAL A 103 -26.30 3.35 -1.45
#